data_AF-A0AA39PNY8-F1
#
_entry.id   AF-A0AA39PNY8-F1
#
_cell.length_a   1.000
_cell.length_b   1.000
_cell.length_c   1.000
_cell.angle_alpha   90.00
_cell.angle_beta   90.00
_cell.angle_gamma   90.00
#
_symmetry.space_group_name_H-M   'P 1'
#
loop_
_entity.id
_entity.type
_entity.pdbx_description
1 polymer ?
#
loop_
_entity_poly.entity_id
_entity_poly.type
_entity_poly.pdbx_seq_one_letter_code
_entity_poly.pdbx_strand_id
1 'polypeptide(L)'
;CTCTESDVYAYVYPFEFGTIYLCGVFWQTTTTGTDSRGGTLIHESSHFTIIGSTQDYVYGQSSAKSLASSNPSEAIDNADNHEYFAENNPSQS
;
A
#
# COMPACT_ATOMS: atom_id res chain seq x y z
N CYS A 1 -16.42 -8.45 0.84
CA CYS A 1 -15.32 -9.19 0.16
C CYS A 1 -15.85 -9.85 -1.12
N THR A 2 -16.25 -9.04 -2.12
CA THR A 2 -16.86 -9.53 -3.38
C THR A 2 -15.90 -9.50 -4.56
N CYS A 3 -14.74 -8.85 -4.43
CA CYS A 3 -13.71 -8.85 -5.46
C CYS A 3 -13.06 -10.24 -5.56
N THR A 4 -12.94 -10.76 -6.79
CA THR A 4 -12.37 -12.07 -7.07
C THR A 4 -11.15 -12.01 -8.00
N GLU A 5 -10.61 -10.81 -8.23
CA GLU A 5 -9.40 -10.62 -9.04
C GLU A 5 -8.21 -11.28 -8.33
N SER A 6 -7.55 -12.22 -9.02
CA SER A 6 -6.57 -13.11 -8.41
C SER A 6 -5.21 -12.48 -8.16
N ASP A 7 -4.93 -11.37 -8.84
CA ASP A 7 -3.67 -10.64 -8.88
C ASP A 7 -3.73 -9.26 -8.21
N VAL A 8 -4.89 -8.92 -7.62
CA VAL A 8 -5.10 -7.68 -6.87
C VAL A 8 -5.15 -7.96 -5.37
N TYR A 9 -4.51 -7.11 -4.58
CA TYR A 9 -4.57 -7.15 -3.12
C TYR A 9 -5.89 -6.55 -2.64
N ALA A 10 -6.08 -5.25 -2.88
CA ALA A 10 -7.28 -4.51 -2.54
C ALA A 10 -7.40 -3.27 -3.44
N TYR A 11 -8.45 -2.49 -3.21
CA TYR A 11 -8.56 -1.12 -3.71
C TYR A 11 -9.51 -0.31 -2.82
N VAL A 12 -9.48 1.02 -2.98
CA VAL A 12 -10.43 1.97 -2.38
C VAL A 12 -10.93 2.99 -3.40
N TYR A 13 -11.99 3.71 -3.04
CA TYR A 13 -12.32 4.99 -3.66
C TYR A 13 -11.86 6.13 -2.75
N PRO A 14 -10.92 7.00 -3.18
CA PRO A 14 -10.27 8.00 -2.30
C PRO A 14 -11.23 8.97 -1.57
N PHE A 15 -12.42 9.21 -2.12
CA PHE A 15 -13.44 10.09 -1.54
C PHE A 15 -14.48 9.37 -0.67
N GLU A 16 -14.44 8.02 -0.61
CA GLU A 16 -15.36 7.19 0.17
C GLU A 16 -14.63 6.59 1.38
N PHE A 17 -14.40 7.42 2.40
CA PHE A 17 -13.64 7.01 3.58
C PHE A 17 -14.27 5.80 4.31
N GLY A 18 -13.41 4.85 4.71
CA GLY A 18 -13.77 3.76 5.62
C GLY A 18 -14.18 2.45 4.95
N THR A 19 -14.16 2.37 3.61
CA THR A 19 -14.45 1.12 2.88
C THR A 19 -13.25 0.69 2.06
N ILE A 20 -12.75 -0.53 2.32
CA ILE A 20 -11.66 -1.18 1.56
C ILE A 20 -12.20 -2.44 0.89
N TYR A 21 -11.96 -2.60 -0.40
CA TYR A 21 -12.40 -3.73 -1.20
C TYR A 21 -11.28 -4.76 -1.34
N LEU A 22 -11.35 -5.83 -0.55
CA LEU A 22 -10.34 -6.88 -0.52
C LEU A 22 -10.53 -7.89 -1.67
N CYS A 23 -9.44 -8.20 -2.38
CA CYS A 23 -9.36 -9.06 -3.56
C CYS A 23 -8.57 -10.35 -3.28
N GLY A 24 -8.22 -11.10 -4.34
CA GLY A 24 -7.70 -12.45 -4.24
C GLY A 24 -6.34 -12.57 -3.54
N VAL A 25 -5.41 -11.65 -3.78
CA VAL A 25 -4.05 -11.74 -3.22
C VAL A 25 -4.03 -11.46 -1.72
N PHE A 26 -4.92 -10.58 -1.23
CA PHE A 26 -5.03 -10.28 0.20
C PHE A 26 -5.25 -11.54 1.05
N TRP A 27 -5.98 -12.54 0.53
CA TRP A 27 -6.24 -13.78 1.24
C TRP A 27 -5.09 -14.80 1.15
N GLN A 28 -4.13 -14.58 0.27
CA GLN A 28 -3.01 -15.49 -0.01
C GLN A 28 -1.71 -15.05 0.67
N THR A 29 -1.62 -13.78 1.11
CA THR A 29 -0.44 -13.24 1.80
C THR A 29 -0.52 -13.42 3.33
N THR A 30 0.56 -13.06 4.03
CA THR A 30 0.69 -13.15 5.49
C THR A 30 -0.06 -12.03 6.21
N THR A 31 -0.23 -12.15 7.54
CA THR A 31 -0.85 -11.06 8.34
C THR A 31 0.06 -9.84 8.44
N THR A 32 1.37 -10.07 8.60
CA THR A 32 2.43 -9.06 8.75
C THR A 32 3.66 -9.51 7.97
N GLY A 33 4.65 -8.64 7.80
CA GLY A 33 5.83 -8.89 6.96
C GLY A 33 5.79 -7.97 5.75
N THR A 34 6.51 -8.32 4.67
CA THR A 34 6.46 -7.58 3.40
C THR A 34 5.21 -7.95 2.60
N ASP A 35 4.57 -6.97 1.95
CA ASP A 35 3.38 -7.13 1.10
C ASP A 35 2.26 -7.89 1.83
N SER A 36 2.08 -7.54 3.10
CA SER A 36 1.25 -8.27 4.05
C SER A 36 -0.17 -7.71 4.08
N ARG A 37 -1.13 -8.45 4.65
CA ARG A 37 -2.48 -7.92 4.90
C ARG A 37 -2.45 -6.65 5.73
N GLY A 38 -1.54 -6.56 6.71
CA GLY A 38 -1.34 -5.33 7.48
C GLY A 38 -0.82 -4.19 6.62
N GLY A 39 0.19 -4.45 5.78
CA GLY A 39 0.74 -3.51 4.81
C GLY A 39 -0.28 -3.01 3.81
N THR A 40 -1.02 -3.91 3.17
CA THR A 40 -2.11 -3.58 2.25
C THR A 40 -3.14 -2.66 2.90
N LEU A 41 -3.55 -2.91 4.16
CA LEU A 41 -4.50 -2.03 4.82
C LEU A 41 -3.92 -0.62 5.08
N ILE A 42 -2.62 -0.51 5.29
CA ILE A 42 -1.93 0.78 5.45
C ILE A 42 -1.83 1.49 4.09
N HIS A 43 -1.45 0.77 3.04
CA HIS A 43 -1.43 1.24 1.65
C HIS A 43 -2.78 1.85 1.27
N GLU A 44 -3.84 1.05 1.33
CA GLU A 44 -5.20 1.46 0.95
C GLU A 44 -5.74 2.59 1.84
N SER A 45 -5.43 2.55 3.14
CA SER A 45 -5.81 3.61 4.06
C SER A 45 -5.16 4.95 3.67
N SER A 46 -3.92 4.93 3.18
CA SER A 46 -3.20 6.15 2.81
C SER A 46 -3.82 6.86 1.60
N HIS A 47 -4.51 6.13 0.71
CA HIS A 47 -5.20 6.68 -0.45
C HIS A 47 -6.39 7.56 -0.09
N PHE A 48 -7.02 7.37 1.08
CA PHE A 48 -8.15 8.20 1.46
C PHE A 48 -7.73 9.67 1.54
N THR A 49 -8.51 10.53 0.90
CA THR A 49 -8.25 11.99 0.82
C THR A 49 -8.17 12.66 2.18
N ILE A 50 -8.84 12.10 3.20
CA ILE A 50 -8.82 12.62 4.57
C ILE A 50 -7.62 12.15 5.40
N ILE A 51 -6.84 11.18 4.90
CA ILE A 51 -5.66 10.64 5.57
C ILE A 51 -4.39 11.20 4.96
N GLY A 52 -4.14 10.89 3.70
CA GLY A 52 -2.89 11.26 3.01
C GLY A 52 -3.08 11.57 1.54
N SER A 53 -4.18 11.10 0.92
CA SER A 53 -4.41 11.27 -0.53
C SER A 53 -3.25 10.75 -1.39
N THR A 54 -2.56 9.71 -0.93
CA THR A 54 -1.44 9.12 -1.66
C THR A 54 -1.89 8.57 -3.01
N GLN A 55 -0.93 8.45 -3.93
CA GLN A 55 -1.09 7.90 -5.27
C GLN A 55 -0.26 6.62 -5.43
N ASP A 56 -0.47 5.93 -6.53
CA ASP A 56 0.34 4.77 -6.95
C ASP A 56 1.33 5.18 -8.04
N TYR A 57 2.36 5.95 -7.66
CA TYR A 57 3.43 6.31 -8.59
C TYR A 57 4.24 5.10 -9.01
N VAL A 58 4.54 4.21 -8.06
CA VAL A 58 5.29 2.97 -8.28
C VAL A 58 4.84 1.86 -7.34
N TYR A 59 5.05 0.62 -7.77
CA TYR A 59 4.78 -0.58 -7.00
C TYR A 59 6.07 -1.39 -6.70
N GLY A 60 6.12 -2.04 -5.55
CA GLY A 60 7.17 -2.93 -5.10
C GLY A 60 8.31 -2.23 -4.36
N GLN A 61 8.89 -2.89 -3.33
CA GLN A 61 9.96 -2.36 -2.48
C GLN A 61 11.14 -1.74 -3.25
N SER A 62 11.59 -2.41 -4.31
CA SER A 62 12.71 -1.93 -5.13
C SER A 62 12.39 -0.60 -5.80
N SER A 63 11.20 -0.49 -6.40
CA SER A 63 10.76 0.73 -7.08
C SER A 63 10.48 1.85 -6.08
N ALA A 64 9.83 1.53 -4.95
CA ALA A 64 9.57 2.48 -3.86
C ALA A 64 10.89 3.06 -3.31
N LYS A 65 11.90 2.22 -3.06
CA LYS A 65 13.24 2.67 -2.64
C LYS A 65 13.94 3.53 -3.69
N SER A 66 13.80 3.18 -4.98
CA SER A 66 14.31 4.00 -6.07
C SER A 66 13.62 5.37 -6.11
N LEU A 67 12.30 5.41 -5.98
CA LEU A 67 11.50 6.64 -5.94
C LEU A 67 11.90 7.51 -4.75
N ALA A 68 12.05 6.93 -3.55
CA ALA A 68 12.51 7.65 -2.36
C ALA A 68 13.90 8.29 -2.54
N SER A 69 14.75 7.72 -3.39
CA SER A 69 16.09 8.27 -3.67
C SER A 69 16.07 9.33 -4.78
N SER A 70 15.23 9.16 -5.81
CA SER A 70 15.24 10.01 -7.00
C SER A 70 14.23 11.16 -6.94
N ASN A 71 13.06 10.94 -6.33
CA ASN A 71 11.99 11.92 -6.19
C ASN A 71 11.30 11.78 -4.82
N PRO A 72 11.92 12.31 -3.74
CA PRO A 72 11.37 12.22 -2.40
C PRO A 72 9.97 12.84 -2.26
N SER A 73 9.64 13.86 -3.07
CA SER A 73 8.32 14.49 -3.06
C SER A 73 7.22 13.52 -3.50
N GLU A 74 7.46 12.73 -4.56
CA GLU A 74 6.52 11.67 -4.95
C GLU A 74 6.56 10.49 -3.98
N ALA A 75 7.71 10.20 -3.38
CA ALA A 75 7.82 9.09 -2.43
C ALA A 75 6.97 9.30 -1.17
N ILE A 76 6.92 10.52 -0.63
CA ILE A 76 6.03 10.85 0.49
C ILE A 76 4.54 10.89 0.09
N ASP A 77 4.24 10.88 -1.21
CA ASP A 77 2.88 10.84 -1.75
C ASP A 77 2.56 9.45 -2.36
N ASN A 78 3.42 8.43 -2.20
CA ASN A 78 3.23 7.09 -2.75
C ASN A 78 2.72 6.10 -1.68
N ALA A 79 1.63 5.37 -1.97
CA ALA A 79 1.02 4.45 -1.00
C ALA A 79 1.97 3.32 -0.57
N ASP A 80 2.67 2.69 -1.51
CA ASP A 80 3.66 1.65 -1.24
C ASP A 80 4.82 2.13 -0.35
N ASN A 81 5.21 3.41 -0.42
CA ASN A 81 6.28 3.92 0.45
C ASN A 81 5.82 3.97 1.92
N HIS A 82 4.53 4.21 2.16
CA HIS A 82 3.94 4.17 3.51
C HIS A 82 3.80 2.74 4.02
N GLU A 83 3.35 1.82 3.16
CA GLU A 83 3.31 0.39 3.44
C GLU A 83 4.68 -0.09 3.89
N TYR A 84 5.72 0.10 3.08
CA TYR A 84 7.05 -0.43 3.38
C TYR A 84 7.74 0.25 4.55
N PHE A 85 7.45 1.52 4.81
CA PHE A 85 7.89 2.17 6.04
C PHE A 85 7.28 1.51 7.28
N ALA A 86 5.99 1.21 7.25
CA ALA A 86 5.30 0.59 8.37
C ALA A 86 5.62 -0.90 8.55
N GLU A 87 5.79 -1.63 7.46
CA GLU A 87 6.16 -3.04 7.47
C GLU A 87 7.58 -3.25 7.99
N ASN A 88 8.50 -2.32 7.68
CA ASN A 88 9.90 -2.32 8.10
C ASN A 88 10.53 -3.72 8.02
N ASN A 89 10.45 -4.35 6.85
CA ASN A 89 10.96 -5.70 6.61
C ASN A 89 11.76 -5.76 5.30
N PRO A 90 13.10 -5.98 5.34
CA PRO A 90 13.91 -6.20 6.54
C PRO A 90 14.00 -4.96 7.44
N SER A 91 14.06 -5.19 8.76
CA SER A 91 14.01 -4.11 9.76
C SER A 91 15.23 -3.20 9.71
N GLN A 92 14.98 -1.89 9.74
CA GLN A 92 15.96 -0.82 9.85
C GLN A 92 15.74 -0.03 11.15
N SER A 93 16.82 0.50 11.73
CA SER A 93 16.88 1.20 13.03
C SER A 93 16.82 2.71 12.90
#